data_AF-A0A533VX15-F1
#
_entry.id   AF-A0A533VX15-F1
#
_cell.length_a   1.000
_cell.length_b   1.000
_cell.length_c   1.000
_cell.angle_alpha   90.00
_cell.angle_beta   90.00
_cell.angle_gamma   90.00
#
_symmetry.space_group_name_H-M   'P 1'
#
loop_
_entity.id
_entity.type
_entity.pdbx_description
1 polymer ?
#
loop_
_entity_poly.entity_id
_entity_poly.type
_entity_poly.pdbx_seq_one_letter_code
_entity_poly.pdbx_strand_id
1 'polypeptide(L)'
;MLGRTQSSVWQLFIALGVPRRGVSEANTMSAPLRTHHERTPFVASESDRAYILGFASGDLTAWQVSGTSVMVTSTTTHQAFVDLFHQMFDGHGPVYQYPMYEEGKGYRWKVATRLDNSFRFLLTPRMKGLEWASDSGLLIHWLAGFTDSDGSIQISRASNGVRMKLNLYNTDLELLVRLKGEMGRLGFFPNGPYVTMRKGTSTPYGRYTKDLWNLPLQRTWEAQKLLRALPVRHRERKELKEIVASISKGAKWADVAPVVREARRKVEKEVEDFAKVAENEYRARHPEASSSPKREG
;
A
#
# COMPACT_ATOMS: atom_id res chain seq x y z
N MET A 1 44.03 -13.71 36.16
CA MET A 1 43.08 -13.38 35.08
C MET A 1 42.29 -14.62 34.73
N LEU A 2 41.03 -14.73 35.18
CA LEU A 2 40.15 -15.84 34.82
C LEU A 2 39.44 -15.48 33.51
N GLY A 3 39.77 -16.21 32.43
CA GLY A 3 39.12 -16.06 31.14
C GLY A 3 37.66 -16.48 31.21
N ARG A 4 36.73 -15.53 31.03
CA ARG A 4 35.32 -15.84 30.80
C ARG A 4 35.17 -16.39 29.39
N THR A 5 35.17 -17.71 29.23
CA THR A 5 34.59 -18.32 28.03
C THR A 5 33.08 -18.08 28.10
N GLN A 6 32.55 -17.20 27.25
CA GLN A 6 31.11 -17.07 27.08
C GLN A 6 30.59 -18.36 26.43
N SER A 7 30.23 -19.35 27.25
CA SER A 7 29.40 -20.45 26.79
C SER A 7 28.08 -19.82 26.34
N SER A 8 27.72 -19.98 25.06
CA SER A 8 26.38 -19.60 24.64
C SER A 8 25.38 -20.40 25.49
N VAL A 9 24.21 -19.81 25.79
CA VAL A 9 23.12 -20.51 26.50
C VAL A 9 22.84 -21.89 25.87
N TRP A 10 23.09 -21.99 24.56
CA TRP A 10 23.06 -23.21 23.76
C TRP A 10 24.03 -24.31 24.23
N GLN A 11 25.29 -23.99 24.52
CA GLN A 11 26.27 -24.95 25.06
C GLN A 11 25.94 -25.35 26.49
N LEU A 12 25.36 -24.43 27.28
CA LEU A 12 24.95 -24.68 28.65
C LEU A 12 23.83 -25.73 28.73
N PHE A 13 22.82 -25.64 27.86
CA PHE A 13 21.75 -26.64 27.80
C PHE A 13 22.21 -28.02 27.33
N ILE A 14 23.22 -28.08 26.44
CA ILE A 14 23.85 -29.34 26.05
C ILE A 14 24.59 -29.95 27.24
N ALA A 15 25.37 -29.16 27.98
CA ALA A 15 26.12 -29.62 29.15
C ALA A 15 25.20 -30.10 30.28
N LEU A 16 23.99 -29.55 30.40
CA LEU A 16 23.01 -29.90 31.43
C LEU A 16 22.08 -31.07 31.02
N GLY A 17 22.28 -31.69 29.85
CA GLY A 17 21.48 -32.84 29.40
C GLY A 17 20.00 -32.51 29.17
N VAL A 18 19.65 -31.24 28.99
CA VAL A 18 18.26 -30.81 28.79
C VAL A 18 17.78 -31.31 27.41
N PRO A 19 16.71 -32.12 27.33
CA PRO A 19 16.19 -32.61 26.07
C PRO A 19 15.83 -31.45 25.15
N ARG A 20 16.32 -31.50 23.91
CA ARG A 20 16.13 -30.43 22.95
C ARG A 20 15.01 -30.80 21.99
N ARG A 21 14.10 -29.86 21.75
CA ARG A 21 13.15 -29.95 20.65
C ARG A 21 13.85 -29.63 19.34
N GLY A 22 13.51 -30.34 18.27
CA GLY A 22 14.01 -30.02 16.93
C GLY A 22 13.51 -28.65 16.44
N VAL A 23 14.16 -28.07 15.44
CA VAL A 23 13.71 -26.79 14.84
C VAL A 23 12.26 -26.89 14.33
N SER A 24 11.89 -28.02 13.74
CA SER A 24 10.53 -28.31 13.30
C SER A 24 9.55 -28.32 14.48
N GLU A 25 9.88 -29.03 15.56
CA GLU A 25 9.04 -29.12 16.76
C GLU A 25 8.91 -27.77 17.49
N ALA A 26 9.98 -26.98 17.53
CA ALA A 26 9.96 -25.62 18.08
C ALA A 26 9.07 -24.67 17.26
N ASN A 27 9.09 -24.79 15.93
CA ASN A 27 8.24 -23.99 15.05
C ASN A 27 6.76 -24.39 15.14
N THR A 28 6.47 -25.69 15.26
CA THR A 28 5.08 -26.17 15.32
C THR A 28 4.46 -25.99 16.71
N MET A 29 5.20 -26.26 17.79
CA MET A 29 4.65 -26.24 19.15
C MET A 29 4.87 -24.92 19.88
N SER A 30 6.02 -24.26 19.70
CA SER A 30 6.40 -23.12 20.54
C SER A 30 6.14 -21.76 19.89
N ALA A 31 6.15 -21.67 18.55
CA ALA A 31 5.92 -20.41 17.86
C ALA A 31 4.49 -19.86 18.04
N PRO A 32 3.41 -20.68 18.04
CA PRO A 32 2.07 -20.21 18.37
C PRO A 32 1.95 -19.77 19.84
N LEU A 33 2.57 -20.53 20.76
CA LEU A 33 2.54 -20.25 22.20
C LEU A 33 3.33 -18.98 22.60
N ARG A 34 4.28 -18.55 21.78
CA ARG A 34 5.10 -17.34 22.01
C ARG A 34 4.43 -16.04 21.55
N THR A 35 3.36 -16.13 20.77
CA THR A 35 2.64 -14.97 20.28
C THR A 35 1.41 -14.73 21.15
N HIS A 36 1.35 -13.56 21.81
CA HIS A 36 0.19 -13.14 22.59
C HIS A 36 -1.09 -12.98 21.76
N HIS A 37 -0.98 -12.93 20.43
CA HIS A 37 -2.09 -12.78 19.51
C HIS A 37 -2.09 -13.93 18.49
N GLU A 38 -3.27 -14.52 18.30
CA GLU A 38 -3.50 -15.54 17.28
C GLU A 38 -3.31 -14.94 15.88
N ARG A 39 -2.69 -15.72 15.00
CA ARG A 39 -2.50 -15.37 13.59
C ARG A 39 -3.10 -16.48 12.77
N THR A 40 -4.05 -16.14 11.91
CA THR A 40 -4.73 -17.13 11.09
C THR A 40 -4.09 -17.20 9.69
N PRO A 41 -4.06 -18.37 9.06
CA PRO A 41 -3.59 -18.49 7.69
C PRO A 41 -4.42 -17.66 6.70
N PHE A 42 -3.84 -17.34 5.56
CA PHE A 42 -4.56 -16.78 4.41
C PHE A 42 -5.56 -17.81 3.88
N VAL A 43 -6.86 -17.51 4.00
CA VAL A 43 -7.98 -18.36 3.57
C VAL A 43 -8.88 -17.66 2.54
N ALA A 44 -8.48 -16.49 2.04
CA ALA A 44 -9.24 -15.72 1.08
C ALA A 44 -9.02 -16.22 -0.36
N SER A 45 -9.76 -15.64 -1.31
CA SER A 45 -9.74 -16.09 -2.71
C SER A 45 -8.43 -15.73 -3.42
N GLU A 46 -8.13 -16.40 -4.54
CA GLU A 46 -7.00 -16.00 -5.40
C GLU A 46 -7.17 -14.57 -5.96
N SER A 47 -8.42 -14.12 -6.16
CA SER A 47 -8.71 -12.71 -6.50
C SER A 47 -8.29 -11.74 -5.39
N ASP A 48 -8.49 -12.10 -4.12
CA ASP A 48 -8.00 -11.32 -2.98
C ASP A 48 -6.47 -11.32 -2.93
N ARG A 49 -5.85 -12.46 -3.17
CA ARG A 49 -4.38 -12.58 -3.23
C ARG A 49 -3.80 -11.70 -4.34
N ALA A 50 -4.38 -11.74 -5.53
CA ALA A 50 -3.98 -10.91 -6.66
C ALA A 50 -4.15 -9.42 -6.35
N TYR A 51 -5.27 -9.03 -5.76
CA TYR A 51 -5.49 -7.66 -5.29
C TYR A 51 -4.40 -7.23 -4.29
N ILE A 52 -4.13 -8.03 -3.26
CA ILE A 52 -3.11 -7.73 -2.24
C ILE A 52 -1.72 -7.60 -2.86
N LEU A 53 -1.35 -8.47 -3.82
CA LEU A 53 -0.08 -8.38 -4.54
C LEU A 53 0.05 -7.10 -5.39
N GLY A 54 -1.04 -6.69 -6.03
CA GLY A 54 -1.11 -5.43 -6.76
C GLY A 54 -0.89 -4.24 -5.84
N PHE A 55 -1.61 -4.22 -4.73
CA PHE A 55 -1.49 -3.17 -3.72
C PHE A 55 -0.08 -3.13 -3.10
N ALA A 56 0.52 -4.29 -2.83
CA ALA A 56 1.88 -4.42 -2.32
C ALA A 56 2.96 -3.91 -3.30
N SER A 57 2.64 -3.80 -4.58
CA SER A 57 3.58 -3.29 -5.59
C SER A 57 3.78 -1.77 -5.51
N GLY A 58 2.89 -1.05 -4.80
CA GLY A 58 3.04 0.36 -4.47
C GLY A 58 3.36 0.62 -3.00
N ASP A 59 2.37 0.43 -2.12
CA ASP A 59 2.38 1.05 -0.78
C ASP A 59 2.74 0.11 0.39
N LEU A 60 2.81 -1.21 0.18
CA LEU A 60 3.19 -2.11 1.27
C LEU A 60 4.69 -2.38 1.30
N THR A 61 5.22 -2.42 2.52
CA THR A 61 6.52 -3.02 2.81
C THR A 61 6.30 -4.31 3.58
N ALA A 62 6.77 -5.44 3.03
CA ALA A 62 6.66 -6.75 3.66
C ALA A 62 8.03 -7.41 3.82
N TRP A 63 8.24 -8.10 4.95
CA TRP A 63 9.46 -8.87 5.19
C TRP A 63 9.22 -10.05 6.12
N GLN A 64 10.08 -11.07 6.03
CA GLN A 64 10.08 -12.19 6.95
C GLN A 64 10.62 -11.76 8.32
N VAL A 65 9.86 -11.94 9.39
CA VAL A 65 10.32 -11.64 10.77
C VAL A 65 10.87 -12.89 11.45
N SER A 66 10.30 -14.05 11.14
CA SER A 66 10.71 -15.35 11.68
C SER A 66 10.27 -16.44 10.71
N GLY A 67 10.76 -17.68 10.81
CA GLY A 67 10.36 -18.76 9.90
C GLY A 67 8.85 -19.07 9.82
N THR A 68 8.04 -18.48 10.72
CA THR A 68 6.59 -18.68 10.83
C THR A 68 5.79 -17.38 10.67
N SER A 69 6.39 -16.28 10.21
CA SER A 69 5.68 -14.99 10.17
C SER A 69 6.21 -13.97 9.17
N VAL A 70 5.27 -13.28 8.52
CA VAL A 70 5.52 -12.11 7.66
C VAL A 70 5.04 -10.86 8.39
N MET A 71 5.84 -9.79 8.38
CA MET A 71 5.37 -8.46 8.79
C MET A 71 5.00 -7.67 7.55
N VAL A 72 3.91 -6.93 7.65
CA VAL A 72 3.46 -5.98 6.64
C VAL A 72 3.28 -4.63 7.31
N THR A 73 3.76 -3.57 6.68
CA THR A 73 3.57 -2.20 7.17
C THR A 73 3.41 -1.21 6.03
N SER A 74 2.79 -0.07 6.35
CA SER A 74 2.76 1.11 5.49
C SER A 74 2.59 2.38 6.35
N THR A 75 2.75 3.55 5.71
CA THR A 75 2.49 4.85 6.34
C THR A 75 1.55 5.67 5.49
N THR A 76 0.61 6.36 6.13
CA THR A 76 -0.44 7.10 5.43
C THR A 76 -0.90 8.33 6.19
N THR A 77 -1.47 9.27 5.45
CA THR A 77 -2.23 10.43 5.96
C THR A 77 -3.71 10.31 5.65
N HIS A 78 -4.13 9.19 5.06
CA HIS A 78 -5.51 8.95 4.62
C HIS A 78 -6.16 7.90 5.52
N GLN A 79 -7.27 8.24 6.19
CA GLN A 79 -8.07 7.28 6.95
C GLN A 79 -8.57 6.14 6.05
N ALA A 80 -8.96 6.45 4.81
CA ALA A 80 -9.43 5.44 3.86
C ALA A 80 -8.39 4.34 3.55
N PHE A 81 -7.10 4.67 3.67
CA PHE A 81 -6.02 3.68 3.55
C PHE A 81 -5.98 2.76 4.78
N VAL A 82 -6.14 3.32 5.98
CA VAL A 82 -6.19 2.56 7.23
C VAL A 82 -7.37 1.59 7.21
N ASP A 83 -8.56 2.07 6.81
CA ASP A 83 -9.75 1.23 6.66
C ASP A 83 -9.50 0.07 5.68
N LEU A 84 -8.84 0.34 4.54
CA LEU A 84 -8.48 -0.68 3.57
C LEU A 84 -7.44 -1.67 4.13
N PHE A 85 -6.47 -1.20 4.92
CA PHE A 85 -5.50 -2.07 5.57
C PHE A 85 -6.16 -3.02 6.56
N HIS A 86 -7.09 -2.53 7.38
CA HIS A 86 -7.92 -3.34 8.26
C HIS A 86 -8.75 -4.36 7.47
N GLN A 87 -9.41 -3.93 6.38
CA GLN A 87 -10.17 -4.83 5.51
C GLN A 87 -9.33 -6.00 4.98
N MET A 88 -8.05 -5.77 4.66
CA MET A 88 -7.17 -6.82 4.14
C MET A 88 -6.62 -7.77 5.22
N PHE A 89 -6.47 -7.31 6.47
CA PHE A 89 -5.62 -8.02 7.44
C PHE A 89 -6.23 -8.30 8.81
N ASP A 90 -7.33 -7.66 9.23
CA ASP A 90 -7.91 -7.85 10.57
C ASP A 90 -8.29 -9.31 10.86
N GLY A 91 -8.73 -10.05 9.83
CA GLY A 91 -9.05 -11.48 9.97
C GLY A 91 -7.83 -12.39 10.16
N HIS A 92 -6.61 -11.86 10.01
CA HIS A 92 -5.36 -12.64 9.93
C HIS A 92 -4.35 -12.34 11.03
N GLY A 93 -4.51 -11.21 11.72
CA GLY A 93 -3.70 -10.84 12.87
C GLY A 93 -4.04 -9.42 13.33
N PRO A 94 -3.61 -9.04 14.54
CA PRO A 94 -3.87 -7.70 15.05
C PRO A 94 -3.21 -6.64 14.14
N VAL A 95 -4.01 -5.67 13.70
CA VAL A 95 -3.53 -4.48 13.02
C VAL A 95 -3.21 -3.42 14.07
N TYR A 96 -1.94 -3.03 14.11
CA TYR A 96 -1.45 -1.96 14.95
C TYR A 96 -1.44 -0.66 14.16
N GLN A 97 -1.98 0.39 14.77
CA GLN A 97 -1.94 1.75 14.24
C GLN A 97 -1.29 2.65 15.29
N TYR A 98 -0.31 3.46 14.88
CA TYR A 98 0.32 4.42 15.77
C TYR A 98 0.78 5.68 15.03
N PRO A 99 0.73 6.85 15.70
CA PRO A 99 1.17 8.09 15.08
C PRO A 99 2.69 8.15 15.00
N MET A 100 3.21 8.80 13.97
CA MET A 100 4.64 9.05 13.80
C MET A 100 4.89 10.42 13.20
N TYR A 101 6.05 10.98 13.48
CA TYR A 101 6.58 12.17 12.82
C TYR A 101 7.76 11.77 11.92
N GLU A 102 7.74 12.24 10.67
CA GLU A 102 8.85 12.08 9.74
C GLU A 102 9.31 13.46 9.26
N GLU A 103 10.59 13.76 9.45
CA GLU A 103 11.17 15.03 9.04
C GLU A 103 10.96 15.27 7.53
N GLY A 104 10.43 16.45 7.19
CA GLY A 104 10.10 16.81 5.81
C GLY A 104 8.80 16.21 5.25
N LYS A 105 8.13 15.28 5.97
CA LYS A 105 6.83 14.73 5.58
C LYS A 105 5.71 14.98 6.59
N GLY A 106 6.06 15.41 7.81
CA GLY A 106 5.09 15.76 8.85
C GLY A 106 4.54 14.56 9.61
N TYR A 107 3.39 14.75 10.23
CA TYR A 107 2.71 13.72 11.04
C TYR A 107 1.88 12.78 10.17
N ARG A 108 2.05 11.48 10.40
CA ARG A 108 1.39 10.41 9.65
C ARG A 108 1.04 9.25 10.57
N TRP A 109 0.22 8.34 10.09
CA TRP A 109 -0.06 7.07 10.75
C TRP A 109 0.78 5.97 10.16
N LYS A 110 1.37 5.15 11.02
CA LYS A 110 1.94 3.87 10.64
C LYS A 110 0.94 2.77 10.97
N VAL A 111 0.66 1.93 9.98
CA VAL A 111 -0.11 0.70 10.15
C VAL A 111 0.80 -0.50 9.97
N ALA A 112 0.64 -1.52 10.80
CA ALA A 112 1.45 -2.72 10.77
C ALA A 112 0.68 -3.94 11.25
N THR A 113 0.98 -5.10 10.69
CA THR A 113 0.42 -6.37 11.16
C THR A 113 1.43 -7.50 10.97
N ARG A 114 1.45 -8.43 11.91
CA ARG A 114 2.26 -9.64 11.84
C ARG A 114 1.36 -10.81 11.46
N LEU A 115 1.59 -11.35 10.28
CA LEU A 115 0.77 -12.36 9.65
C LEU A 115 1.38 -13.75 9.78
N ASP A 116 0.55 -14.77 9.55
CA ASP A 116 0.97 -16.16 9.38
C ASP A 116 1.89 -16.33 8.14
N ASN A 117 2.66 -17.42 8.09
CA ASN A 117 3.59 -17.68 7.00
C ASN A 117 2.93 -17.98 5.65
N SER A 118 1.64 -18.31 5.63
CA SER A 118 0.83 -18.38 4.40
C SER A 118 0.85 -17.07 3.59
N PHE A 119 1.10 -15.93 4.22
CA PHE A 119 1.29 -14.63 3.57
C PHE A 119 2.65 -14.43 2.89
N ARG A 120 3.52 -15.46 2.84
CA ARG A 120 4.82 -15.38 2.16
C ARG A 120 4.74 -14.96 0.69
N PHE A 121 3.57 -15.06 0.06
CA PHE A 121 3.37 -14.53 -1.28
C PHE A 121 3.63 -13.02 -1.37
N LEU A 122 3.47 -12.25 -0.29
CA LEU A 122 3.83 -10.83 -0.21
C LEU A 122 5.33 -10.56 -0.33
N LEU A 123 6.17 -11.58 -0.12
CA LEU A 123 7.62 -11.50 -0.31
C LEU A 123 8.03 -11.77 -1.76
N THR A 124 7.06 -12.11 -2.62
CA THR A 124 7.29 -12.32 -4.05
C THR A 124 7.73 -11.00 -4.69
N PRO A 125 8.80 -11.00 -5.51
CA PRO A 125 9.16 -9.83 -6.29
C PRO A 125 7.97 -9.30 -7.11
N ARG A 126 7.81 -7.98 -7.17
CA ARG A 126 6.65 -7.30 -7.79
C ARG A 126 6.37 -7.79 -9.21
N MET A 127 7.42 -7.92 -10.03
CA MET A 127 7.32 -8.43 -11.41
C MET A 127 6.70 -9.83 -11.46
N LYS A 128 7.18 -10.75 -10.60
CA LYS A 128 6.64 -12.12 -10.55
C LYS A 128 5.19 -12.15 -10.08
N GLY A 129 4.80 -11.23 -9.20
CA GLY A 129 3.41 -11.06 -8.78
C GLY A 129 2.50 -10.65 -9.94
N LEU A 130 2.95 -9.71 -10.78
CA LEU A 130 2.25 -9.29 -12.00
C LEU A 130 2.16 -10.43 -13.03
N GLU A 131 3.26 -11.13 -13.28
CA GLU A 131 3.30 -12.26 -14.22
C GLU A 131 2.33 -13.37 -13.79
N TRP A 132 2.41 -13.80 -12.53
CA TRP A 132 1.50 -14.80 -11.97
C TRP A 132 0.03 -14.38 -12.09
N ALA A 133 -0.31 -13.13 -11.75
CA ALA A 133 -1.68 -12.64 -11.86
C ALA A 133 -2.16 -12.58 -13.32
N SER A 134 -1.27 -12.27 -14.25
CA SER A 134 -1.57 -12.25 -15.68
C SER A 134 -1.85 -13.66 -16.21
N ASP A 135 -0.96 -14.59 -15.93
CA ASP A 135 -1.06 -15.99 -16.38
C ASP A 135 -2.27 -16.71 -15.76
N SER A 136 -2.66 -16.32 -14.54
CA SER A 136 -3.82 -16.88 -13.83
C SER A 136 -5.16 -16.22 -14.21
N GLY A 137 -5.17 -15.24 -15.13
CA GLY A 137 -6.39 -14.51 -15.51
C GLY A 137 -6.92 -13.56 -14.42
N LEU A 138 -6.09 -13.22 -13.42
CA LEU A 138 -6.42 -12.38 -12.27
C LEU A 138 -5.91 -10.95 -12.38
N LEU A 139 -5.41 -10.57 -13.57
CA LEU A 139 -4.82 -9.26 -13.84
C LEU A 139 -5.74 -8.09 -13.45
N ILE A 140 -7.07 -8.21 -13.62
CA ILE A 140 -8.01 -7.15 -13.24
C ILE A 140 -8.04 -6.89 -11.73
N HIS A 141 -7.87 -7.93 -10.91
CA HIS A 141 -7.80 -7.81 -9.45
C HIS A 141 -6.46 -7.24 -9.02
N TRP A 142 -5.37 -7.72 -9.63
CA TRP A 142 -4.04 -7.15 -9.40
C TRP A 142 -4.00 -5.67 -9.76
N LEU A 143 -4.53 -5.29 -10.92
CA LEU A 143 -4.58 -3.90 -11.36
C LEU A 143 -5.46 -3.03 -10.45
N ALA A 144 -6.52 -3.59 -9.85
CA ALA A 144 -7.33 -2.86 -8.87
C ALA A 144 -6.53 -2.56 -7.60
N GLY A 145 -5.79 -3.54 -7.07
CA GLY A 145 -4.88 -3.32 -5.94
C GLY A 145 -3.80 -2.29 -6.26
N PHE A 146 -3.18 -2.40 -7.44
CA PHE A 146 -2.17 -1.46 -7.89
C PHE A 146 -2.74 -0.04 -8.11
N THR A 147 -3.99 0.06 -8.55
CA THR A 147 -4.71 1.35 -8.69
C THR A 147 -5.00 1.98 -7.34
N ASP A 148 -5.30 1.18 -6.32
CA ASP A 148 -5.60 1.66 -4.98
C ASP A 148 -4.36 2.13 -4.20
N SER A 149 -3.17 1.61 -4.54
CA SER A 149 -1.91 2.12 -4.00
C SER A 149 -1.35 3.28 -4.84
N ASP A 150 -1.06 3.02 -6.12
CA ASP A 150 -0.23 3.88 -6.97
C ASP A 150 -1.02 4.53 -8.12
N GLY A 151 -2.34 4.34 -8.13
CA GLY A 151 -3.24 4.87 -9.14
C GLY A 151 -3.84 6.24 -8.80
N SER A 152 -4.06 7.05 -9.83
CA SER A 152 -4.76 8.33 -9.75
C SER A 152 -5.87 8.42 -10.79
N ILE A 153 -7.11 8.54 -10.31
CA ILE A 153 -8.30 8.78 -11.13
C ILE A 153 -8.46 10.30 -11.29
N GLN A 154 -8.35 10.78 -12.53
CA GLN A 154 -8.48 12.20 -12.83
C GLN A 154 -9.71 12.47 -13.68
N ILE A 155 -10.56 13.37 -13.17
CA ILE A 155 -11.73 13.93 -13.86
C ILE A 155 -11.48 15.43 -14.00
N SER A 156 -11.50 15.94 -15.22
CA SER A 156 -11.18 17.35 -15.52
C SER A 156 -11.92 17.89 -16.73
N ARG A 157 -11.89 19.22 -16.89
CA ARG A 157 -12.48 19.92 -18.04
C ARG A 157 -11.74 19.57 -19.33
N ALA A 158 -12.49 19.24 -20.38
CA ALA A 158 -12.03 19.25 -21.77
C ALA A 158 -12.63 20.45 -22.52
N SER A 159 -12.14 20.73 -23.73
CA SER A 159 -12.71 21.78 -24.59
C SER A 159 -14.23 21.61 -24.77
N ASN A 160 -14.69 20.39 -25.06
CA ASN A 160 -16.09 20.09 -25.36
C ASN A 160 -16.71 19.02 -24.44
N GLY A 161 -16.33 18.99 -23.16
CA GLY A 161 -16.94 18.07 -22.19
C GLY A 161 -16.03 17.72 -21.03
N VAL A 162 -16.04 16.44 -20.64
CA VAL A 162 -15.27 15.91 -19.51
C VAL A 162 -14.16 14.98 -20.01
N ARG A 163 -12.97 15.17 -19.46
CA ARG A 163 -11.80 14.31 -19.67
C ARG A 163 -11.65 13.40 -18.46
N MET A 164 -11.50 12.10 -18.72
CA MET A 164 -11.24 11.09 -17.69
C MET A 164 -9.92 10.40 -17.99
N LYS A 165 -9.07 10.27 -16.97
CA LYS A 165 -7.79 9.56 -17.07
C LYS A 165 -7.60 8.66 -15.87
N LEU A 166 -6.95 7.53 -16.10
CA LEU A 166 -6.30 6.75 -15.05
C LEU A 166 -4.79 6.90 -15.25
N ASN A 167 -4.09 7.38 -14.23
CA ASN A 167 -2.62 7.40 -14.22
C ASN A 167 -2.14 6.34 -13.24
N LEU A 168 -1.12 5.59 -13.63
CA LEU A 168 -0.48 4.57 -12.80
C LEU A 168 0.97 4.98 -12.62
N TYR A 169 1.37 5.28 -11.39
CA TYR A 169 2.71 5.75 -11.08
C TYR A 169 3.56 4.63 -10.50
N ASN A 170 4.86 4.60 -10.78
CA ASN A 170 5.80 3.76 -10.04
C ASN A 170 7.24 4.23 -10.26
N THR A 171 8.14 3.84 -9.37
CA THR A 171 9.59 4.06 -9.57
C THR A 171 10.26 2.93 -10.36
N ASP A 172 9.57 1.80 -10.51
CA ASP A 172 9.98 0.66 -11.31
C ASP A 172 9.44 0.81 -12.75
N LEU A 173 10.31 1.25 -13.66
CA LEU A 173 9.98 1.39 -15.08
C LEU A 173 9.64 0.04 -15.73
N GLU A 174 10.38 -1.01 -15.38
CA GLU A 174 10.22 -2.33 -15.97
C GLU A 174 8.83 -2.87 -15.67
N LEU A 175 8.38 -2.73 -14.41
CA LEU A 175 7.03 -3.09 -13.99
C LEU A 175 5.96 -2.38 -14.82
N LEU A 176 6.11 -1.07 -15.07
CA LEU A 176 5.14 -0.31 -15.88
C LEU A 176 5.18 -0.71 -17.36
N VAL A 177 6.36 -1.00 -17.92
CA VAL A 177 6.49 -1.49 -19.31
C VAL A 177 5.80 -2.85 -19.45
N ARG A 178 6.01 -3.76 -18.49
CA ARG A 178 5.33 -5.06 -18.49
C ARG A 178 3.83 -4.89 -18.35
N LEU A 179 3.39 -4.09 -17.39
CA LEU A 179 1.97 -3.81 -17.15
C LEU A 179 1.28 -3.23 -18.39
N LYS A 180 1.95 -2.34 -19.14
CA LYS A 180 1.44 -1.85 -20.43
C LYS A 180 1.14 -2.98 -21.41
N GLY A 181 2.05 -3.96 -21.53
CA GLY A 181 1.85 -5.13 -22.40
C GLY A 181 0.64 -5.96 -21.95
N GLU A 182 0.52 -6.21 -20.65
CA GLU A 182 -0.59 -6.97 -20.07
C GLU A 182 -1.94 -6.23 -20.22
N MET A 183 -1.97 -4.91 -20.03
CA MET A 183 -3.15 -4.08 -20.31
C MET A 183 -3.54 -4.14 -21.79
N GLY A 184 -2.56 -4.19 -22.69
CA GLY A 184 -2.79 -4.36 -24.14
C GLY A 184 -3.53 -5.66 -24.46
N ARG A 185 -3.22 -6.76 -23.76
CA ARG A 185 -3.94 -8.05 -23.89
C ARG A 185 -5.39 -7.96 -23.41
N LEU A 186 -5.68 -7.07 -22.46
CA LEU A 186 -7.06 -6.75 -22.04
C LEU A 186 -7.77 -5.75 -22.96
N GLY A 187 -7.10 -5.27 -24.02
CA GLY A 187 -7.66 -4.30 -24.97
C GLY A 187 -7.61 -2.84 -24.50
N PHE A 188 -6.71 -2.51 -23.57
CA PHE A 188 -6.46 -1.14 -23.11
C PHE A 188 -5.08 -0.67 -23.54
N PHE A 189 -4.98 0.56 -24.03
CA PHE A 189 -3.76 1.06 -24.68
C PHE A 189 -3.24 2.33 -23.97
N PRO A 190 -2.59 2.19 -22.81
CA PRO A 190 -1.99 3.34 -22.13
C PRO A 190 -0.84 3.92 -22.94
N ASN A 191 -0.67 5.24 -22.85
CA ASN A 191 0.44 5.98 -23.41
C ASN A 191 1.66 5.87 -22.46
N GLY A 192 2.90 5.91 -22.97
CA GLY A 192 4.11 5.88 -22.12
C GLY A 192 4.69 4.48 -21.88
N PRO A 193 5.40 4.24 -20.75
CA PRO A 193 5.58 5.13 -19.59
C PRO A 193 6.36 6.43 -19.87
N TYR A 194 6.11 7.48 -19.07
CA TYR A 194 6.82 8.77 -19.14
C TYR A 194 7.37 9.18 -17.77
N VAL A 195 8.54 9.81 -17.74
CA VAL A 195 9.07 10.41 -16.51
C VAL A 195 8.17 11.59 -16.12
N THR A 196 7.59 11.52 -14.93
CA THR A 196 6.80 12.63 -14.35
C THR A 196 7.65 13.45 -13.39
N MET A 197 8.45 12.80 -12.54
CA MET A 197 9.42 13.47 -11.67
C MET A 197 10.79 12.81 -11.82
N ARG A 198 11.84 13.61 -11.95
CA ARG A 198 13.21 13.10 -12.05
C ARG A 198 13.79 12.86 -10.67
N LYS A 199 14.70 11.90 -10.57
CA LYS A 199 15.56 11.72 -9.40
C LYS A 199 16.23 13.04 -9.05
N GLY A 200 16.18 13.39 -7.77
CA GLY A 200 16.76 14.62 -7.23
C GLY A 200 15.80 15.81 -7.23
N THR A 201 14.64 15.74 -7.88
CA THR A 201 13.59 16.76 -7.78
C THR A 201 13.10 16.88 -6.34
N SER A 202 13.09 18.11 -5.82
CA SER A 202 12.55 18.44 -4.50
C SER A 202 11.12 18.94 -4.62
N THR A 203 10.25 18.47 -3.71
CA THR A 203 8.86 18.90 -3.58
C THR A 203 8.58 19.23 -2.11
N PRO A 204 7.42 19.85 -1.77
CA PRO A 204 7.01 20.03 -0.37
C PRO A 204 6.92 18.72 0.42
N TYR A 205 6.84 17.57 -0.25
CA TYR A 205 6.75 16.23 0.35
C TYR A 205 8.10 15.50 0.44
N GLY A 206 9.19 16.20 0.11
CA GLY A 206 10.54 15.67 0.13
C GLY A 206 11.19 15.53 -1.26
N ARG A 207 12.37 14.93 -1.26
CA ARG A 207 13.21 14.75 -2.44
C ARG A 207 13.08 13.35 -3.02
N TYR A 208 12.86 13.26 -4.32
CA TYR A 208 12.76 11.99 -5.02
C TYR A 208 14.14 11.32 -5.15
N THR A 209 14.28 10.08 -4.67
CA THR A 209 15.54 9.31 -4.73
C THR A 209 15.67 8.46 -6.00
N LYS A 210 14.56 8.28 -6.72
CA LYS A 210 14.44 7.58 -8.01
C LYS A 210 13.54 8.40 -8.95
N ASP A 211 13.63 8.13 -10.25
CA ASP A 211 12.66 8.66 -11.20
C ASP A 211 11.27 8.11 -10.89
N LEU A 212 10.26 8.97 -10.94
CA LEU A 212 8.86 8.57 -10.89
C LEU A 212 8.30 8.54 -12.30
N TRP A 213 7.88 7.36 -12.73
CA TRP A 213 7.30 7.10 -14.03
C TRP A 213 5.77 7.09 -13.93
N ASN A 214 5.10 7.46 -15.02
CA ASN A 214 3.65 7.40 -15.17
C ASN A 214 3.29 6.63 -16.42
N LEU A 215 2.35 5.69 -16.30
CA LEU A 215 1.69 4.99 -17.40
C LEU A 215 0.24 5.47 -17.51
N PRO A 216 -0.03 6.57 -18.24
CA PRO A 216 -1.37 7.14 -18.31
C PRO A 216 -2.28 6.46 -19.35
N LEU A 217 -3.47 6.04 -18.93
CA LEU A 217 -4.60 5.71 -19.80
C LEU A 217 -5.46 6.96 -20.02
N GLN A 218 -5.26 7.61 -21.17
CA GLN A 218 -5.79 8.97 -21.41
C GLN A 218 -7.05 9.03 -22.27
N ARG A 219 -7.40 7.95 -22.96
CA ARG A 219 -8.63 7.88 -23.75
C ARG A 219 -9.80 7.76 -22.78
N THR A 220 -10.62 8.82 -22.70
CA THR A 220 -11.74 8.94 -21.76
C THR A 220 -12.63 7.69 -21.71
N TRP A 221 -12.96 7.11 -22.87
CA TRP A 221 -13.81 5.92 -22.95
C TRP A 221 -13.09 4.65 -22.47
N GLU A 222 -11.78 4.49 -22.75
CA GLU A 222 -10.99 3.36 -22.25
C GLU A 222 -10.82 3.45 -20.73
N ALA A 223 -10.48 4.64 -20.22
CA ALA A 223 -10.37 4.88 -18.79
C ALA A 223 -11.69 4.60 -18.07
N GLN A 224 -12.82 5.07 -18.60
CA GLN A 224 -14.14 4.79 -18.04
C GLN A 224 -14.48 3.30 -18.08
N LYS A 225 -14.21 2.61 -19.20
CA LYS A 225 -14.45 1.17 -19.35
C LYS A 225 -13.62 0.36 -18.34
N LEU A 226 -12.33 0.65 -18.22
CA LEU A 226 -11.44 -0.02 -17.27
C LEU A 226 -11.88 0.25 -15.83
N LEU A 227 -12.11 1.50 -15.45
CA LEU A 227 -12.50 1.86 -14.08
C LEU A 227 -13.80 1.18 -13.65
N ARG A 228 -14.78 1.02 -14.55
CA ARG A 228 -16.00 0.24 -14.27
C ARG A 228 -15.67 -1.23 -13.94
N ALA A 229 -14.72 -1.83 -14.65
CA ALA A 229 -14.32 -3.22 -14.46
C ALA A 229 -13.44 -3.46 -13.23
N LEU A 230 -12.65 -2.46 -12.78
CA LEU A 230 -11.72 -2.63 -11.66
C LEU A 230 -12.46 -2.77 -10.32
N PRO A 231 -12.27 -3.86 -9.55
CA PRO A 231 -12.82 -4.01 -8.21
C PRO A 231 -11.97 -3.26 -7.17
N VAL A 232 -11.84 -1.94 -7.32
CA VAL A 232 -11.18 -1.06 -6.32
C VAL A 232 -11.91 -1.12 -4.99
N ARG A 233 -11.15 -1.12 -3.89
CA ARG A 233 -11.62 -1.20 -2.51
C ARG A 233 -11.30 0.07 -1.72
N HIS A 234 -10.30 0.85 -2.12
CA HIS A 234 -9.99 2.12 -1.46
C HIS A 234 -11.17 3.11 -1.59
N ARG A 235 -11.73 3.52 -0.44
CA ARG A 235 -12.99 4.28 -0.38
C ARG A 235 -13.00 5.53 -1.27
N GLU A 236 -11.93 6.34 -1.21
CA GLU A 236 -11.81 7.56 -2.01
C GLU A 236 -11.75 7.27 -3.52
N ARG A 237 -11.13 6.16 -3.92
CA ARG A 237 -11.03 5.75 -5.32
C ARG A 237 -12.34 5.17 -5.81
N LYS A 238 -13.06 4.45 -4.95
CA LYS A 238 -14.42 3.96 -5.21
C LYS A 238 -15.39 5.12 -5.47
N GLU A 239 -15.35 6.17 -4.66
CA GLU A 239 -16.18 7.38 -4.86
C GLU A 239 -15.89 8.05 -6.22
N LEU A 240 -14.61 8.23 -6.57
CA LEU A 240 -14.23 8.77 -7.88
C LEU A 240 -14.63 7.84 -9.04
N LYS A 241 -14.52 6.52 -8.86
CA LYS A 241 -14.98 5.52 -9.83
C LYS A 241 -16.49 5.64 -10.06
N GLU A 242 -17.28 5.81 -9.01
CA GLU A 242 -18.73 5.98 -9.10
C GLU A 242 -19.12 7.25 -9.86
N ILE A 243 -18.41 8.35 -9.62
CA ILE A 243 -18.56 9.58 -10.43
C ILE A 243 -18.19 9.32 -11.89
N VAL A 244 -17.08 8.64 -12.16
CA VAL A 244 -16.70 8.25 -13.53
C VAL A 244 -17.78 7.38 -14.18
N ALA A 245 -18.40 6.47 -13.43
CA ALA A 245 -19.42 5.58 -13.94
C ALA A 245 -20.71 6.32 -14.31
N SER A 246 -21.10 7.35 -13.54
CA SER A 246 -22.32 8.14 -13.76
C SER A 246 -22.23 9.15 -14.91
N ILE A 247 -21.02 9.51 -15.34
CA ILE A 247 -20.81 10.45 -16.46
C ILE A 247 -21.24 9.81 -17.78
N SER A 248 -22.26 10.37 -18.41
CA SER A 248 -22.75 9.94 -19.74
C SER A 248 -21.92 10.56 -20.88
N LYS A 249 -22.04 9.95 -22.07
CA LYS A 249 -21.43 10.51 -23.29
C LYS A 249 -22.06 11.88 -23.58
N GLY A 250 -21.21 12.91 -23.71
CA GLY A 250 -21.65 14.28 -24.00
C GLY A 250 -21.88 15.17 -22.77
N ALA A 251 -21.70 14.64 -21.55
CA ALA A 251 -21.80 15.41 -20.31
C ALA A 251 -20.93 16.68 -20.36
N LYS A 252 -21.47 17.79 -19.84
CA LYS A 252 -20.75 19.05 -19.76
C LYS A 252 -19.99 19.12 -18.43
N TRP A 253 -18.84 19.80 -18.46
CA TRP A 253 -18.05 20.01 -17.26
C TRP A 253 -18.81 20.80 -16.19
N ALA A 254 -19.70 21.72 -16.58
CA ALA A 254 -20.50 22.52 -15.64
C ALA A 254 -21.35 21.64 -14.70
N ASP A 255 -21.89 20.54 -15.21
CA ASP A 255 -22.76 19.62 -14.46
C ASP A 255 -21.95 18.68 -13.56
N VAL A 256 -20.74 18.29 -14.00
CA VAL A 256 -19.89 17.32 -13.30
C VAL A 256 -18.97 17.98 -12.28
N ALA A 257 -18.54 19.22 -12.52
CA ALA A 257 -17.57 19.91 -11.68
C ALA A 257 -17.97 20.04 -10.20
N PRO A 258 -19.23 20.37 -9.84
CA PRO A 258 -19.63 20.47 -8.43
C PRO A 258 -19.41 19.16 -7.66
N VAL A 259 -19.83 18.03 -8.25
CA VAL A 259 -19.70 16.70 -7.63
C VAL A 259 -18.23 16.31 -7.45
N VAL A 260 -17.40 16.54 -8.47
CA VAL A 260 -15.95 16.24 -8.40
C VAL A 260 -15.23 17.12 -7.38
N ARG A 261 -15.59 18.41 -7.30
CA ARG A 261 -14.99 19.34 -6.32
C ARG A 261 -15.36 18.95 -4.90
N GLU A 262 -16.63 18.59 -4.68
CA GLU A 262 -17.09 18.18 -3.36
C GLU A 262 -16.39 16.90 -2.87
N ALA A 263 -16.30 15.88 -3.73
CA ALA A 263 -15.57 14.65 -3.41
C ALA A 263 -14.10 14.95 -3.04
N ARG A 264 -13.42 15.82 -3.79
CA ARG A 264 -12.02 16.22 -3.49
C ARG A 264 -11.91 16.99 -2.18
N ARG A 265 -12.81 17.94 -1.94
CA ARG A 265 -12.83 18.76 -0.72
C ARG A 265 -13.05 17.89 0.52
N LYS A 266 -13.91 16.88 0.42
CA LYS A 266 -14.14 15.91 1.50
C LYS A 266 -12.87 15.14 1.82
N VAL A 267 -12.18 14.61 0.81
CA VAL A 267 -10.90 13.90 1.00
C VAL A 267 -9.84 14.81 1.62
N GLU A 268 -9.68 16.02 1.10
CA GLU A 268 -8.70 17.00 1.62
C GLU A 268 -8.95 17.30 3.11
N LYS A 269 -10.22 17.54 3.48
CA LYS A 269 -10.60 17.76 4.87
C LYS A 269 -10.34 16.53 5.75
N GLU A 270 -10.72 15.34 5.29
CA GLU A 270 -10.48 14.09 6.03
C GLU A 270 -8.99 13.84 6.26
N VAL A 271 -8.15 14.11 5.27
CA VAL A 271 -6.67 14.00 5.38
C VAL A 271 -6.11 15.01 6.38
N GLU A 272 -6.55 16.26 6.32
CA GLU A 272 -6.12 17.30 7.25
C GLU A 272 -6.51 16.96 8.70
N ASP A 273 -7.78 16.58 8.92
CA ASP A 273 -8.30 16.21 10.22
C ASP A 273 -7.56 14.97 10.76
N PHE A 274 -7.33 13.96 9.92
CA PHE A 274 -6.63 12.73 10.33
C PHE A 274 -5.16 12.95 10.66
N ALA A 275 -4.48 13.84 9.92
CA ALA A 275 -3.10 14.24 10.22
C ALA A 275 -3.00 15.03 11.54
N LYS A 276 -3.98 15.89 11.84
CA LYS A 276 -4.06 16.59 13.14
C LYS A 276 -4.25 15.63 14.31
N VAL A 277 -5.06 14.58 14.14
CA VAL A 277 -5.19 13.54 15.17
C VAL A 277 -3.85 12.83 15.38
N ALA A 278 -3.12 12.49 14.31
CA ALA A 278 -1.78 11.91 14.41
C ALA A 278 -0.82 12.82 15.19
N GLU A 279 -0.83 14.13 14.91
CA GLU A 279 0.00 15.12 15.59
C GLU A 279 -0.30 15.19 17.09
N ASN A 280 -1.58 15.28 17.45
CA ASN A 280 -2.01 15.36 18.84
C ASN A 280 -1.62 14.10 19.63
N GLU A 281 -1.86 12.91 19.07
CA GLU A 281 -1.46 11.66 19.73
C GLU A 281 0.06 11.49 19.79
N TYR A 282 0.79 11.88 18.75
CA TYR A 282 2.25 11.82 18.76
C TYR A 282 2.82 12.67 19.89
N ARG A 283 2.35 13.92 20.02
CA ARG A 283 2.79 14.85 21.08
C ARG A 283 2.42 14.36 22.47
N ALA A 284 1.23 13.80 22.66
CA ALA A 284 0.82 13.22 23.94
C ALA A 284 1.74 12.06 24.38
N ARG A 285 2.25 11.27 23.43
CA ARG A 285 3.19 10.17 23.69
C ARG A 285 4.65 10.62 23.83
N HIS A 286 5.00 11.82 23.36
CA HIS A 286 6.37 12.36 23.36
C HIS A 286 6.41 13.78 23.95
N PRO A 287 6.10 13.96 25.25
CA PRO A 287 6.01 15.28 25.87
C PRO A 287 7.31 16.09 25.80
N GLU A 288 8.48 15.44 25.78
CA GLU A 288 9.80 16.09 25.68
C GLU A 288 10.10 16.70 24.30
N ALA A 289 9.43 16.22 23.24
CA ALA A 289 9.56 16.79 21.89
C ALA A 289 8.84 18.14 21.76
N SER A 290 7.91 18.43 22.67
CA SER A 290 7.16 19.70 22.74
C SER A 290 7.94 20.84 23.39
N SER A 291 9.05 20.54 24.09
CA SER A 291 9.86 21.50 24.86
C SER A 291 11.16 21.94 24.17
N SER A 292 11.42 21.50 22.93
CA SER A 292 12.56 22.00 22.16
C SER A 292 12.22 23.35 21.51
N PRO A 293 13.03 24.40 21.71
CA PRO A 293 12.73 25.72 21.16
C PRO A 293 12.69 25.66 19.64
N LYS A 294 11.67 26.28 19.05
CA LYS A 294 11.65 26.61 17.62
C LYS A 294 12.98 27.31 17.32
N ARG A 295 13.83 26.70 16.50
CA ARG A 295 14.93 27.45 15.89
C ARG A 295 14.28 28.52 15.02
N GLU A 296 14.31 29.75 15.49
CA GLU A 296 14.03 30.93 14.68
C GLU A 296 15.04 30.94 13.51
N GLY A 297 14.54 31.39 12.35
CA GLY A 297 15.22 31.30 11.06
C GLY A 297 16.42 32.20 10.89
#